data_AF-A0A494Z0G6-F1
#
_entry.id   AF-A0A494Z0G6-F1
#
_cell.length_a   1.000
_cell.length_b   1.000
_cell.length_c   1.000
_cell.angle_alpha   90.00
_cell.angle_beta   90.00
_cell.angle_gamma   90.00
#
_symmetry.space_group_name_H-M   'P 1'
#
loop_
_entity.id
_entity.type
_entity.pdbx_description
1 polymer ?
#
loop_
_entity_poly.entity_id
_entity_poly.type
_entity_poly.pdbx_seq_one_letter_code
_entity_poly.pdbx_strand_id
1 'polypeptide(L)'
;MNKLKNNNGFTLVEMLIVLMIISVLIILIVPNLSGQSSAINEKGCDALTSMVQAQVDAYYIEHHAYPGDLDDLVEAGFIKEEQKVCPNGQTITLNEGAVGISGVNNN
;
A
#
# COMPACT_ATOMS: atom_id res chain seq x y z
N MET A 1 53.83 28.22 32.09
CA MET A 1 54.05 26.85 31.57
C MET A 1 52.74 26.35 30.98
N ASN A 2 52.45 26.65 29.70
CA ASN A 2 51.16 26.30 29.10
C ASN A 2 51.27 24.93 28.42
N LYS A 3 50.63 23.91 29.01
CA LYS A 3 50.42 22.60 28.38
C LYS A 3 49.55 22.78 27.13
N LEU A 4 50.10 22.53 25.96
CA LEU A 4 49.33 22.32 24.75
C LEU A 4 48.48 21.05 24.96
N LYS A 5 47.15 21.23 25.05
CA LYS A 5 46.20 20.11 25.10
C LYS A 5 46.23 19.41 23.74
N ASN A 6 46.57 18.14 23.75
CA ASN A 6 46.55 17.27 22.58
C ASN A 6 45.08 16.97 22.22
N ASN A 7 44.49 17.77 21.34
CA ASN A 7 43.17 17.52 20.78
C ASN A 7 43.32 16.48 19.67
N ASN A 8 43.16 15.20 20.03
CA ASN A 8 43.04 14.11 19.06
C ASN A 8 41.72 14.30 18.29
N GLY A 9 41.80 15.02 17.17
CA GLY A 9 40.67 15.22 16.25
C GLY A 9 40.54 14.07 15.25
N PHE A 10 39.29 13.83 14.84
CA PHE A 10 38.90 12.93 13.77
C PHE A 10 39.81 13.11 12.55
N THR A 11 40.36 12.02 12.01
CA THR A 11 41.18 12.10 10.80
C THR A 11 40.30 12.10 9.55
N LEU A 12 40.79 12.69 8.45
CA LEU A 12 40.09 12.62 7.16
C LEU A 12 39.88 11.17 6.71
N VAL A 13 40.86 10.30 6.99
CA VAL A 13 40.80 8.86 6.67
C VAL A 13 39.64 8.18 7.42
N GLU A 14 39.41 8.55 8.67
CA GLU A 14 38.33 8.01 9.50
C GLU A 14 36.96 8.37 8.93
N MET A 15 36.77 9.61 8.43
CA MET A 15 35.54 9.99 7.73
C MET A 15 35.36 9.28 6.39
N LEU A 16 36.44 9.01 5.65
CA LEU A 16 36.36 8.25 4.40
C LEU A 16 35.87 6.82 4.62
N ILE A 17 36.37 6.15 5.66
CA ILE A 17 35.93 4.79 6.01
C ILE A 17 34.45 4.79 6.45
N VAL A 18 34.02 5.80 7.21
CA VAL A 18 32.61 5.92 7.63
C VAL A 18 31.68 6.11 6.43
N LEU A 19 32.03 6.99 5.49
CA LEU A 19 31.23 7.20 4.27
C LEU A 19 31.19 5.95 3.39
N MET A 20 32.30 5.21 3.31
CA MET A 20 32.35 3.92 2.62
C MET A 20 31.35 2.93 3.22
N ILE A 21 31.34 2.77 4.56
CA ILE A 21 30.41 1.85 5.24
C ILE A 21 28.96 2.30 5.03
N ILE A 22 28.64 3.60 5.19
CA ILE A 22 27.28 4.13 4.99
C ILE A 22 26.79 3.86 3.57
N SER A 23 27.65 4.00 2.55
CA SER A 23 27.27 3.74 1.16
C SER A 23 26.82 2.29 0.93
N VAL A 24 27.52 1.31 1.52
CA VAL A 24 27.16 -0.11 1.45
C VAL A 24 25.84 -0.38 2.18
N LEU A 25 25.63 0.23 3.35
CA LEU A 25 24.38 0.08 4.10
C LEU A 25 23.16 0.63 3.34
N ILE A 26 23.29 1.78 2.66
CA ILE A 26 22.20 2.36 1.86
C ILE A 26 21.81 1.43 0.70
N ILE A 27 22.78 0.84 0.00
CA ILE A 27 22.52 -0.08 -1.12
C ILE A 27 21.74 -1.33 -0.65
N LEU A 28 21.96 -1.80 0.59
CA LEU A 28 21.22 -2.93 1.15
C LEU A 28 19.81 -2.55 1.63
N ILE A 29 19.64 -1.34 2.16
CA ILE A 29 18.38 -0.89 2.76
C ILE A 29 17.38 -0.44 1.67
N VAL A 30 17.81 0.36 0.68
CA VAL A 30 16.94 0.90 -0.38
C VAL A 30 16.10 -0.15 -1.12
N PRO A 31 16.63 -1.29 -1.60
CA PRO A 31 15.83 -2.29 -2.32
C PRO A 31 14.77 -2.95 -1.43
N ASN A 32 15.00 -3.01 -0.12
CA ASN A 32 14.01 -3.54 0.83
C ASN A 32 12.81 -2.58 1.00
N LEU A 33 13.03 -1.27 0.88
CA LEU A 33 11.96 -0.27 0.93
C LEU A 33 11.17 -0.16 -0.37
N SER A 34 11.82 -0.26 -1.54
CA SER A 34 11.16 0.04 -2.82
C SER A 34 10.19 -1.05 -3.31
N GLY A 35 10.37 -2.31 -2.89
CA GLY A 35 9.56 -3.44 -3.37
C GLY A 35 8.27 -3.73 -2.59
N GLN A 36 8.05 -3.11 -1.43
CA GLN A 36 6.90 -3.46 -0.56
C GLN A 36 5.60 -2.73 -0.94
N SER A 37 5.67 -1.62 -1.68
CA SER A 37 4.47 -0.82 -1.97
C SER A 37 3.45 -1.55 -2.84
N SER A 38 3.88 -2.29 -3.86
CA SER A 38 2.97 -3.05 -4.73
C SER A 38 2.26 -4.18 -3.97
N ALA A 39 3.00 -4.96 -3.19
CA ALA A 39 2.45 -6.04 -2.37
C ALA A 39 1.49 -5.53 -1.28
N ILE A 40 1.74 -4.34 -0.72
CA ILE A 40 0.82 -3.69 0.22
C ILE A 40 -0.46 -3.26 -0.49
N ASN A 41 -0.36 -2.69 -1.68
CA ASN A 41 -1.52 -2.24 -2.44
C ASN A 41 -2.40 -3.42 -2.92
N GLU A 42 -1.78 -4.53 -3.33
CA GLU A 42 -2.48 -5.77 -3.71
C GLU A 42 -3.26 -6.34 -2.51
N LYS A 43 -2.59 -6.54 -1.37
CA LYS A 43 -3.27 -6.98 -0.13
C LYS A 43 -4.36 -6.02 0.33
N GLY A 44 -4.15 -4.71 0.13
CA GLY A 44 -5.17 -3.70 0.40
C GLY A 44 -6.40 -3.85 -0.50
N CYS A 45 -6.19 -4.17 -1.78
CA CYS A 45 -7.25 -4.42 -2.74
C CYS A 45 -8.02 -5.72 -2.44
N ASP A 46 -7.33 -6.79 -2.04
CA ASP A 46 -7.98 -8.04 -1.61
C ASP A 46 -8.88 -7.83 -0.38
N ALA A 47 -8.38 -7.06 0.60
CA ALA A 47 -9.14 -6.71 1.79
C ALA A 47 -10.36 -5.83 1.45
N LEU A 48 -10.19 -4.86 0.55
CA LEU A 48 -11.29 -4.03 0.07
C LEU A 48 -12.35 -4.86 -0.66
N THR A 49 -11.94 -5.77 -1.55
CA THR A 49 -12.82 -6.69 -2.27
C THR A 49 -13.64 -7.55 -1.29
N SER A 50 -12.98 -8.10 -0.28
CA SER A 50 -13.64 -8.90 0.77
C SER A 50 -14.63 -8.07 1.60
N MET A 51 -14.29 -6.83 1.90
CA MET A 51 -15.17 -5.90 2.60
C MET A 51 -16.40 -5.56 1.74
N VAL A 52 -16.22 -5.23 0.45
CA VAL A 52 -17.32 -4.93 -0.47
C VAL A 52 -18.20 -6.18 -0.67
N GLN A 53 -17.62 -7.38 -0.72
CA GLN A 53 -18.40 -8.62 -0.77
C GLN A 53 -19.32 -8.75 0.45
N ALA A 54 -18.81 -8.50 1.65
CA ALA A 54 -19.65 -8.51 2.85
C ALA A 54 -20.79 -7.47 2.79
N GLN A 55 -20.56 -6.34 2.12
CA GLN A 55 -21.59 -5.32 1.90
C GLN A 55 -22.64 -5.75 0.87
N VAL A 56 -22.24 -6.44 -0.20
CA VAL A 56 -23.16 -7.07 -1.16
C VAL A 56 -24.05 -8.09 -0.45
N ASP A 57 -23.46 -8.92 0.42
CA ASP A 57 -24.20 -9.91 1.20
C ASP A 57 -25.19 -9.22 2.16
N ALA A 58 -24.77 -8.12 2.79
CA ALA A 58 -25.65 -7.33 3.65
C ALA A 58 -26.81 -6.70 2.88
N TYR A 59 -26.56 -6.17 1.67
CA TYR A 59 -27.59 -5.67 0.78
C TYR A 59 -28.60 -6.78 0.42
N TYR A 60 -28.13 -7.98 0.12
CA TYR A 60 -29.00 -9.13 -0.14
C TYR A 60 -29.87 -9.50 1.06
N ILE A 61 -29.34 -9.42 2.29
CA ILE A 61 -30.12 -9.68 3.51
C ILE A 61 -31.24 -8.64 3.69
N GLU A 62 -30.98 -7.37 3.38
CA GLU A 62 -31.96 -6.29 3.55
C GLU A 62 -33.00 -6.27 2.42
N HIS A 63 -32.55 -6.34 1.17
CA HIS A 63 -33.38 -6.15 -0.03
C HIS A 63 -33.85 -7.46 -0.68
N HIS A 64 -33.37 -8.62 -0.23
CA HIS A 64 -33.69 -9.95 -0.78
C HIS A 64 -33.34 -10.10 -2.26
N ALA A 65 -32.44 -9.24 -2.76
CA ALA A 65 -31.96 -9.22 -4.13
C ALA A 65 -30.50 -8.77 -4.12
N TYR A 66 -29.69 -9.28 -5.05
CA TYR A 66 -28.34 -8.76 -5.24
C TYR A 66 -28.40 -7.38 -5.90
N PRO A 67 -27.49 -6.47 -5.55
CA PRO A 67 -27.34 -5.21 -6.28
C PRO A 67 -26.96 -5.50 -7.74
N GLY A 68 -27.45 -4.66 -8.66
CA GLY A 68 -27.16 -4.77 -10.09
C GLY A 68 -25.81 -4.17 -10.45
N ASP A 69 -25.42 -3.09 -9.76
CA ASP A 69 -24.12 -2.44 -9.91
C ASP A 69 -23.58 -1.94 -8.55
N LEU A 70 -22.32 -1.52 -8.52
CA LEU A 70 -21.70 -0.86 -7.35
C LEU A 70 -22.38 0.47 -7.00
N ASP A 71 -23.02 1.12 -7.96
CA ASP A 71 -23.80 2.34 -7.73
C ASP A 71 -24.96 2.09 -6.75
N ASP A 72 -25.64 0.93 -6.87
CA ASP A 72 -26.74 0.56 -5.96
C ASP A 72 -26.25 0.46 -4.51
N LEU A 73 -25.02 -0.05 -4.29
CA LEU A 73 -24.42 -0.11 -2.96
C LEU A 73 -24.04 1.27 -2.42
N VAL A 74 -23.67 2.23 -3.28
CA VAL A 74 -23.38 3.59 -2.81
C VAL A 74 -24.65 4.34 -2.47
N GLU A 75 -25.67 4.25 -3.34
CA GLU A 75 -26.95 4.91 -3.10
C GLU A 75 -27.63 4.39 -1.83
N ALA A 76 -27.53 3.08 -1.58
CA ALA A 76 -28.03 2.46 -0.35
C ALA A 76 -27.09 2.65 0.86
N GLY A 77 -25.92 3.28 0.68
CA GLY A 77 -25.01 3.65 1.77
C GLY A 77 -24.17 2.50 2.34
N PHE A 78 -24.11 1.36 1.66
CA PHE A 78 -23.31 0.19 2.04
C PHE A 78 -21.82 0.39 1.75
N ILE A 79 -21.48 1.16 0.70
CA ILE A 79 -20.11 1.56 0.37
C ILE A 79 -20.06 3.04 -0.01
N LYS A 80 -18.85 3.62 -0.07
CA LYS A 80 -18.60 4.97 -0.56
C LYS A 80 -18.04 4.95 -1.98
N GLU A 81 -18.17 6.06 -2.71
CA GLU A 81 -17.57 6.24 -4.05
C GLU A 81 -16.07 5.92 -4.10
N GLU A 82 -15.33 6.30 -3.06
CA GLU A 82 -13.89 6.05 -2.92
C GLU A 82 -13.53 4.55 -2.85
N GLN A 83 -14.49 3.68 -2.52
CA GLN A 83 -14.29 2.24 -2.35
C GLN A 83 -14.53 1.45 -3.65
N LYS A 84 -14.89 2.11 -4.75
CA LYS A 84 -15.02 1.48 -6.08
C LYS A 84 -13.67 1.20 -6.76
N VAL A 85 -12.60 1.84 -6.27
CA VAL A 85 -11.27 1.79 -6.88
C VAL A 85 -10.23 1.41 -5.83
N CYS A 86 -9.40 0.43 -6.15
CA CYS A 86 -8.29 0.03 -5.30
C CYS A 86 -7.13 1.06 -5.36
N PRO A 87 -6.28 1.13 -4.32
CA PRO A 87 -5.13 2.05 -4.27
C PRO A 87 -4.12 1.88 -5.42
N ASN A 88 -4.11 0.72 -6.07
CA ASN A 88 -3.29 0.41 -7.25
C ASN A 88 -3.95 0.82 -8.58
N GLY A 89 -5.14 1.42 -8.56
CA GLY A 89 -5.90 1.81 -9.75
C GLY A 89 -6.75 0.71 -10.37
N GLN A 90 -6.84 -0.48 -9.77
CA GLN A 90 -7.78 -1.51 -10.20
C GLN A 90 -9.22 -1.13 -9.82
N THR A 91 -10.18 -1.33 -10.72
CA THR A 91 -11.59 -1.07 -10.42
C THR A 91 -12.26 -2.34 -9.91
N ILE A 92 -13.11 -2.19 -8.91
CA ILE A 92 -13.96 -3.29 -8.43
C ILE A 92 -15.14 -3.42 -9.40
N THR A 93 -15.54 -4.64 -9.68
CA THR A 93 -16.70 -4.98 -10.53
C THR A 93 -17.60 -5.95 -9.80
N LEU A 94 -18.91 -5.81 -10.00
CA LEU A 94 -19.90 -6.72 -9.44
C LEU A 94 -20.50 -7.58 -10.55
N ASN A 95 -20.50 -8.90 -10.39
CA ASN A 95 -21.19 -9.81 -11.29
C ASN A 95 -22.08 -10.74 -10.47
N GLU A 96 -23.40 -10.56 -10.57
CA GLU A 96 -24.42 -11.45 -9.97
C GLU A 96 -24.16 -11.78 -8.49
N GLY A 97 -23.76 -10.78 -7.69
CA GLY A 97 -23.49 -10.94 -6.26
C GLY A 97 -22.05 -11.31 -5.90
N ALA A 98 -21.17 -11.57 -6.88
CA ALA A 98 -19.75 -11.78 -6.68
C ALA A 98 -18.95 -10.51 -7.01
N VAL A 99 -18.15 -10.06 -6.05
CA VAL A 99 -17.24 -8.94 -6.22
C VAL A 99 -15.93 -9.45 -6.82
N GLY A 100 -15.57 -8.92 -7.98
CA GLY A 100 -14.31 -9.17 -8.66
C GLY A 100 -13.53 -7.88 -8.86
N ILE A 101 -12.27 -8.02 -9.25
CA ILE A 101 -11.42 -6.91 -9.67
C ILE A 101 -11.27 -6.94 -11.19
N SER A 102 -11.49 -5.79 -11.84
CA SER A 102 -11.26 -5.62 -13.26
C SER A 102 -10.39 -4.37 -13.43
N GLY A 103 -9.15 -4.53 -13.87
CA GLY A 103 -8.22 -3.41 -13.92
C GLY A 103 -6.81 -3.83 -14.28
N VAL A 104 -6.35 -3.22 -15.37
CA VAL A 104 -5.17 -3.50 -16.20
C VAL A 104 -3.94 -3.98 -15.41
N ASN A 105 -3.50 -5.20 -15.73
CA ASN A 105 -2.12 -5.65 -15.51
C ASN A 105 -1.17 -4.75 -16.33
N ASN A 106 -0.84 -3.56 -15.83
CA ASN A 106 0.29 -2.81 -16.32
C ASN A 106 1.50 -3.29 -15.54
N ASN A 107 2.06 -4.42 -16.01
CA ASN A 107 3.45 -4.86 -15.85
C ASN A 107 4.24 -4.24 -14.69
#